data_AF-A0AA37B0M2-F1
#
_entry.id   AF-A0AA37B0M2-F1
#
_cell.length_a   1.000
_cell.length_b   1.000
_cell.length_c   1.000
_cell.angle_alpha   90.00
_cell.angle_beta   90.00
_cell.angle_gamma   90.00
#
_symmetry.space_group_name_H-M   'P 1'
#
loop_
_entity.id
_entity.type
_entity.pdbx_description
1 polymer ?
#
loop_
_entity_poly.entity_id
_entity_poly.type
_entity_poly.pdbx_seq_one_letter_code
_entity_poly.pdbx_strand_id
1 'polypeptide(L)'
;MKKFILVTVLLGLLQPALATANELFPQEALSEKTSLAYQTMSSRYTAYAQLFNGCQNREQQLPECQEPFQKAQTAYIQAKSNYDTIEMMEHPSFKALLAPSAALPELASDLNLLGYLDNQLSISEMTQTELLYGLNQWLQDNRFPKTDQIYLLHSQLVSTERLAKQTP
;
A
#
# COMPACT_ATOMS: atom_id res chain seq x y z
N MET A 1 -3.95 -15.12 68.35
CA MET A 1 -3.18 -14.43 67.29
C MET A 1 -3.20 -15.31 66.04
N LYS A 2 -4.08 -15.02 65.07
CA LYS A 2 -4.12 -15.72 63.76
C LYS A 2 -3.64 -14.72 62.69
N LYS A 3 -2.50 -15.00 62.06
CA LYS A 3 -2.01 -14.26 60.89
C LYS A 3 -2.64 -14.89 59.65
N PHE A 4 -3.52 -14.15 58.96
CA PHE A 4 -3.93 -14.49 57.60
C PHE A 4 -2.96 -13.82 56.64
N ILE A 5 -2.25 -14.65 55.86
CA ILE A 5 -1.39 -14.22 54.77
C ILE A 5 -2.31 -13.97 53.56
N LEU A 6 -2.41 -12.71 53.15
CA LEU A 6 -3.09 -12.31 51.92
C LEU A 6 -2.14 -12.63 50.76
N VAL A 7 -2.39 -13.71 50.02
CA VAL A 7 -1.70 -13.99 48.77
C VAL A 7 -2.45 -13.24 47.66
N THR A 8 -1.97 -12.04 47.35
CA THR A 8 -2.45 -11.29 46.19
C THR A 8 -1.86 -11.93 44.94
N VAL A 9 -2.69 -12.72 44.23
CA VAL A 9 -2.34 -13.25 42.91
C VAL A 9 -2.39 -12.09 41.91
N LEU A 10 -1.22 -11.53 41.59
CA LEU A 10 -1.04 -10.67 40.41
C LEU A 10 -1.12 -11.56 39.16
N LEU A 11 -2.34 -11.76 38.65
CA LEU A 11 -2.53 -12.18 37.26
C LEU A 11 -2.17 -10.97 36.37
N GLY A 12 -0.88 -10.80 36.10
CA GLY A 12 -0.42 -9.93 35.03
C GLY A 12 -0.85 -10.54 33.70
N LEU A 13 -1.93 -10.03 33.12
CA LEU A 13 -2.25 -10.26 31.72
C LEU A 13 -1.10 -9.67 30.89
N LEU A 14 -0.21 -10.52 30.40
CA LEU A 14 0.69 -10.20 29.29
C LEU A 14 -0.19 -9.96 28.06
N GLN A 15 -0.75 -8.77 27.93
CA GLN A 15 -1.27 -8.32 26.65
C GLN A 15 -0.04 -8.08 25.76
N PRO A 16 0.07 -8.74 24.60
CA PRO A 16 1.06 -8.30 23.62
C PRO A 16 0.75 -6.83 23.34
N ALA A 17 1.74 -5.96 23.56
CA ALA A 17 1.60 -4.57 23.19
C ALA A 17 1.28 -4.54 21.69
N LEU A 18 0.07 -4.11 21.34
CA LEU A 18 -0.25 -3.80 19.96
C LEU A 18 0.79 -2.78 19.51
N ALA A 19 1.55 -3.12 18.47
CA ALA A 19 2.52 -2.21 17.92
C ALA A 19 1.83 -0.87 17.65
N THR A 20 2.39 0.20 18.16
CA THR A 20 1.81 1.53 17.92
C THR A 20 1.86 1.82 16.42
N ALA A 21 0.97 2.67 15.91
CA ALA A 21 1.00 3.06 14.49
C ALA A 21 2.39 3.60 14.07
N ASN A 22 3.14 4.21 14.98
CA ASN A 22 4.48 4.70 14.69
C ASN A 22 5.54 3.59 14.64
N GLU A 23 5.33 2.49 15.34
CA GLU A 23 6.21 1.31 15.24
C GLU A 23 5.96 0.60 13.90
N LEU A 24 4.70 0.41 13.51
CA LEU A 24 4.31 -0.21 12.24
C LEU A 24 4.78 0.58 11.01
N PHE A 25 4.83 1.91 11.13
CA PHE A 25 5.19 2.82 10.02
C PHE A 25 6.34 3.75 10.41
N PRO A 26 7.59 3.26 10.42
CA PRO A 26 8.77 4.08 10.69
C PRO A 26 8.84 5.27 9.73
N GLN A 27 9.03 6.47 10.27
CA GLN A 27 8.87 7.71 9.51
C GLN A 27 9.82 7.82 8.31
N GLU A 28 11.06 7.34 8.43
CA GLU A 28 12.03 7.37 7.34
C GLU A 28 11.57 6.51 6.15
N ALA A 29 11.22 5.24 6.41
CA ALA A 29 10.74 4.30 5.40
C ALA A 29 9.42 4.78 4.76
N LEU A 30 8.50 5.32 5.59
CA LEU A 30 7.25 5.90 5.11
C LEU A 30 7.51 7.10 4.18
N SER A 31 8.35 8.04 4.61
CA SER A 31 8.66 9.25 3.83
C SER A 31 9.30 8.93 2.48
N GLU A 32 10.13 7.89 2.40
CA GLU A 32 10.71 7.44 1.14
C GLU A 32 9.63 6.92 0.18
N LYS A 33 8.71 6.10 0.68
CA LYS A 33 7.61 5.57 -0.14
C LYS A 33 6.61 6.66 -0.54
N THR A 34 6.28 7.60 0.34
CA THR A 34 5.46 8.77 0.00
C THR A 34 6.13 9.62 -1.08
N SER A 35 7.44 9.80 -1.02
CA SER A 35 8.20 10.51 -2.06
C SER A 35 8.17 9.77 -3.41
N LEU A 36 8.30 8.45 -3.40
CA LEU A 36 8.18 7.63 -4.61
C LEU A 36 6.77 7.70 -5.21
N ALA A 37 5.73 7.68 -4.39
CA ALA A 37 4.34 7.84 -4.83
C ALA A 37 4.12 9.20 -5.50
N TYR A 38 4.63 10.28 -4.88
CA TYR A 38 4.59 11.63 -5.47
C TYR A 38 5.30 11.70 -6.82
N GLN A 39 6.54 11.21 -6.90
CA GLN A 39 7.34 11.22 -8.12
C GLN A 39 6.64 10.45 -9.24
N THR A 40 6.09 9.28 -8.92
CA THR A 40 5.34 8.46 -9.87
C THR A 40 4.11 9.20 -10.37
N MET A 41 3.30 9.76 -9.47
CA MET A 41 2.14 10.58 -9.82
C MET A 41 2.52 11.77 -10.71
N SER A 42 3.55 12.53 -10.34
CA SER A 42 4.01 13.71 -11.08
C SER A 42 4.50 13.36 -12.49
N SER A 43 5.24 12.24 -12.62
CA SER A 43 5.70 11.77 -13.92
C SER A 43 4.53 11.36 -14.82
N ARG A 44 3.54 10.63 -14.28
CA ARG A 44 2.35 10.22 -15.04
C ARG A 44 1.47 11.42 -15.41
N TYR A 45 1.34 12.39 -14.52
CA TYR A 45 0.67 13.65 -14.81
C TYR A 45 1.30 14.37 -16.00
N THR A 46 2.64 14.43 -16.05
CA THR A 46 3.35 15.09 -17.15
C THR A 46 3.08 14.40 -18.48
N ALA A 47 3.13 13.06 -18.53
CA ALA A 47 2.80 12.30 -19.74
C ALA A 47 1.34 12.50 -20.17
N TYR A 48 0.40 12.46 -19.23
CA TYR A 48 -1.02 12.74 -19.48
C TYR A 48 -1.25 14.17 -19.99
N ALA A 49 -0.65 15.17 -19.34
CA ALA A 49 -0.84 16.58 -19.68
C ALA A 49 -0.31 16.93 -21.08
N GLN A 50 0.78 16.28 -21.52
CA GLN A 50 1.28 16.42 -22.89
C GLN A 50 0.25 15.96 -23.93
N LEU A 51 -0.34 14.79 -23.72
CA LEU A 51 -1.39 14.27 -24.62
C LEU A 51 -2.67 15.10 -24.53
N PHE A 52 -3.08 15.50 -23.32
CA PHE A 52 -4.26 16.33 -23.11
C PHE A 52 -4.18 17.66 -23.88
N ASN A 53 -3.08 18.40 -23.76
CA ASN A 53 -2.88 19.66 -24.48
C ASN A 53 -2.85 19.48 -26.00
N GLY A 54 -2.26 18.37 -26.47
CA GLY A 54 -2.24 18.01 -27.89
C GLY A 54 -3.63 17.66 -28.44
N CYS A 55 -4.42 16.92 -27.68
CA CYS A 55 -5.73 16.43 -28.09
C CYS A 55 -6.88 17.42 -27.90
N GLN A 56 -6.74 18.42 -27.03
CA GLN A 56 -7.72 19.51 -26.91
C GLN A 56 -7.82 20.39 -28.16
N ASN A 57 -6.71 20.53 -28.90
CA ASN A 57 -6.58 21.49 -30.01
C ASN A 57 -6.57 20.82 -31.39
N ARG A 58 -6.83 19.51 -31.47
CA ARG A 58 -6.75 18.71 -32.70
C ARG A 58 -7.97 17.80 -32.81
N GLU A 59 -8.18 17.26 -34.01
CA GLU A 59 -9.23 16.27 -34.25
C GLU A 59 -9.02 15.05 -33.34
N GLN A 60 -10.04 14.69 -32.56
CA GLN A 60 -10.04 13.55 -31.62
C GLN A 60 -9.75 12.19 -32.31
N GLN A 61 -9.71 12.17 -33.63
CA GLN A 61 -9.49 11.00 -34.46
C GLN A 61 -8.00 10.65 -34.60
N LEU A 62 -7.10 11.57 -34.24
CA LEU A 62 -5.66 11.30 -34.27
C LEU A 62 -5.30 10.10 -33.38
N PRO A 63 -4.42 9.18 -33.82
CA PRO A 63 -4.11 7.96 -33.09
C PRO A 63 -3.69 8.17 -31.63
N GLU A 64 -2.92 9.23 -31.33
CA GLU A 64 -2.49 9.57 -29.98
C GLU A 64 -3.63 9.99 -29.03
N CYS A 65 -4.77 10.42 -29.57
CA CYS A 65 -5.93 10.89 -28.81
C CYS A 65 -6.94 9.79 -28.45
N GLN A 66 -6.64 8.53 -28.81
CA GLN A 66 -7.48 7.38 -28.52
C GLN A 66 -6.91 6.57 -27.35
N GLU A 67 -6.42 5.35 -27.60
CA GLU A 67 -5.90 4.43 -26.59
C GLU A 67 -4.70 5.01 -25.80
N PRO A 68 -3.72 5.69 -26.43
CA PRO A 68 -2.59 6.27 -25.69
C PRO A 68 -3.03 7.33 -24.68
N PHE A 69 -3.96 8.21 -25.05
CA PHE A 69 -4.53 9.22 -24.15
C PHE A 69 -5.27 8.56 -22.97
N GLN A 70 -6.15 7.59 -23.23
CA GLN A 70 -6.89 6.89 -22.19
C GLN A 70 -5.97 6.13 -21.23
N LYS A 71 -4.92 5.50 -21.77
CA LYS A 71 -3.92 4.79 -20.97
C LYS A 71 -3.14 5.75 -20.07
N ALA A 72 -2.68 6.89 -20.61
CA ALA A 72 -1.99 7.91 -19.82
C ALA A 72 -2.89 8.53 -18.74
N GLN A 73 -4.16 8.79 -19.07
CA GLN A 73 -5.14 9.29 -18.11
C GLN A 73 -5.37 8.29 -16.98
N THR A 74 -5.57 7.01 -17.30
CA THR A 74 -5.80 5.96 -16.31
C THR A 74 -4.58 5.78 -15.42
N ALA A 75 -3.38 5.74 -15.99
CA ALA A 75 -2.13 5.62 -15.23
C ALA A 75 -1.92 6.81 -14.28
N TYR A 76 -2.24 8.03 -14.73
CA TYR A 76 -2.20 9.22 -13.87
C TYR A 76 -3.22 9.13 -12.74
N ILE A 77 -4.49 8.80 -13.03
CA ILE A 77 -5.54 8.72 -12.01
C ILE A 77 -5.19 7.67 -10.95
N GLN A 78 -4.68 6.50 -11.35
CA GLN A 78 -4.24 5.46 -10.43
C GLN A 78 -3.09 5.95 -9.54
N ALA A 79 -2.04 6.54 -10.13
CA ALA A 79 -0.91 7.04 -9.36
C ALA A 79 -1.30 8.17 -8.40
N LYS A 80 -2.19 9.07 -8.84
CA LYS A 80 -2.73 10.15 -8.01
C LYS A 80 -3.56 9.62 -6.85
N SER A 81 -4.49 8.71 -7.12
CA SER A 81 -5.34 8.12 -6.08
C SER A 81 -4.51 7.43 -5.01
N ASN A 82 -3.45 6.70 -5.40
CA ASN A 82 -2.52 6.07 -4.47
C ASN A 82 -1.76 7.10 -3.61
N TYR A 83 -1.20 8.15 -4.23
CA TYR A 83 -0.50 9.22 -3.50
C TYR A 83 -1.43 9.97 -2.53
N ASP A 84 -2.60 10.41 -3.00
CA ASP A 84 -3.59 11.12 -2.16
C ASP A 84 -4.03 10.26 -0.97
N THR A 85 -4.19 8.94 -1.17
CA THR A 85 -4.58 8.01 -0.10
C THR A 85 -3.47 7.89 0.94
N ILE A 86 -2.21 7.78 0.52
CA ILE A 86 -1.07 7.74 1.45
C ILE A 86 -1.02 9.03 2.26
N GLU A 87 -1.11 10.19 1.62
CA GLU A 87 -1.10 11.50 2.29
C GLU A 87 -2.21 11.61 3.35
N MET A 88 -3.43 11.17 3.01
CA MET A 88 -4.54 11.11 3.98
C MET A 88 -4.23 10.16 5.13
N MET A 89 -3.67 8.98 4.84
CA MET A 89 -3.41 7.93 5.83
C MET A 89 -2.22 8.22 6.75
N GLU A 90 -1.35 9.18 6.42
CA GLU A 90 -0.32 9.65 7.35
C GLU A 90 -0.92 10.33 8.59
N HIS A 91 -2.17 10.80 8.52
CA HIS A 91 -2.88 11.28 9.69
C HIS A 91 -3.04 10.16 10.74
N PRO A 92 -2.72 10.40 12.03
CA PRO A 92 -2.69 9.36 13.06
C PRO A 92 -3.97 8.52 13.18
N SER A 93 -5.14 9.14 12.96
CA SER A 93 -6.44 8.45 13.02
C SER A 93 -6.65 7.40 11.93
N PHE A 94 -5.88 7.46 10.83
CA PHE A 94 -6.05 6.59 9.67
C PHE A 94 -4.88 5.62 9.46
N LYS A 95 -3.73 5.90 10.08
CA LYS A 95 -2.47 5.19 9.85
C LYS A 95 -2.55 3.68 10.13
N ALA A 96 -3.29 3.28 11.17
CA ALA A 96 -3.46 1.89 11.57
C ALA A 96 -4.81 1.28 11.16
N LEU A 97 -5.46 1.80 10.11
CA LEU A 97 -6.67 1.18 9.58
C LEU A 97 -6.35 -0.19 8.95
N LEU A 98 -7.12 -1.21 9.33
CA LEU A 98 -7.07 -2.52 8.71
C LEU A 98 -7.55 -2.44 7.26
N ALA A 99 -6.93 -3.21 6.37
CA ALA A 99 -7.38 -3.33 5.00
C ALA A 99 -8.77 -3.99 4.95
N PRO A 100 -9.76 -3.39 4.28
CA PRO A 100 -11.02 -4.07 4.03
C PRO A 100 -10.81 -5.25 3.08
N SER A 101 -11.67 -6.27 3.14
CA SER A 101 -11.57 -7.46 2.27
C SER A 101 -11.52 -7.12 0.78
N ALA A 102 -12.18 -6.04 0.36
CA ALA A 102 -12.17 -5.55 -1.02
C ALA A 102 -10.78 -5.08 -1.51
N ALA A 103 -9.86 -4.73 -0.62
CA ALA A 103 -8.50 -4.32 -0.98
C ALA A 103 -7.52 -5.51 -1.13
N LEU A 104 -7.86 -6.68 -0.59
CA LEU A 104 -6.95 -7.83 -0.57
C LEU A 104 -6.63 -8.40 -1.96
N PRO A 105 -7.56 -8.48 -2.93
CA PRO A 105 -7.23 -8.94 -4.27
C PRO A 105 -6.22 -8.05 -5.00
N GLU A 106 -6.30 -6.74 -4.81
CA GLU A 106 -5.36 -5.79 -5.41
C GLU A 106 -3.98 -5.92 -4.75
N LEU A 107 -3.92 -6.04 -3.42
CA LEU A 107 -2.68 -6.33 -2.71
C LEU A 107 -2.02 -7.65 -3.18
N ALA A 108 -2.82 -8.71 -3.35
CA ALA A 108 -2.34 -9.98 -3.86
C ALA A 108 -1.80 -9.85 -5.29
N SER A 109 -2.51 -9.12 -6.15
CA SER A 109 -2.03 -8.85 -7.51
C SER A 109 -0.69 -8.10 -7.50
N ASP A 110 -0.57 -7.06 -6.68
CA ASP A 110 0.62 -6.22 -6.62
C ASP A 110 1.82 -6.98 -6.05
N LEU A 111 1.66 -7.74 -4.96
CA LEU A 111 2.72 -8.57 -4.40
C LEU A 111 3.17 -9.66 -5.38
N ASN A 112 2.25 -10.23 -6.15
CA ASN A 112 2.57 -11.23 -7.18
C ASN A 112 3.40 -10.60 -8.31
N LEU A 113 2.98 -9.44 -8.83
CA LEU A 113 3.73 -8.69 -9.84
C LEU A 113 5.12 -8.25 -9.35
N LEU A 114 5.26 -8.02 -8.05
CA LEU A 114 6.52 -7.69 -7.40
C LEU A 114 7.37 -8.92 -7.05
N GLY A 115 6.85 -10.13 -7.23
CA GLY A 115 7.57 -11.40 -6.99
C GLY A 115 7.59 -11.90 -5.54
N TYR A 116 6.68 -11.42 -4.70
CA TYR A 116 6.58 -11.79 -3.28
C TYR A 116 5.58 -12.91 -2.98
N LEU A 117 4.87 -13.40 -4.00
CA LEU A 117 3.92 -14.50 -3.89
C LEU A 117 4.32 -15.64 -4.83
N ASP A 118 3.87 -16.85 -4.53
CA ASP A 118 4.07 -18.00 -5.41
C ASP A 118 3.12 -17.92 -6.61
N ASN A 119 3.71 -17.85 -7.80
CA ASN A 119 3.01 -17.73 -9.09
C ASN A 119 2.11 -18.94 -9.42
N GLN A 120 2.17 -20.03 -8.64
CA GLN A 120 1.35 -21.22 -8.82
C GLN A 120 -0.06 -21.10 -8.23
N LEU A 121 -0.30 -20.15 -7.33
CA LEU A 121 -1.60 -19.92 -6.72
C LEU A 121 -2.37 -18.85 -7.50
N SER A 122 -3.62 -19.12 -7.85
CA SER A 122 -4.48 -18.05 -8.35
C SER A 122 -4.84 -17.07 -7.22
N ILE A 123 -5.09 -15.81 -7.55
CA ILE A 123 -5.51 -14.78 -6.56
C ILE A 123 -6.78 -15.24 -5.80
N SER A 124 -7.66 -16.01 -6.45
CA SER A 124 -8.88 -16.57 -5.85
C SER A 124 -8.63 -17.70 -4.85
N GLU A 125 -7.48 -18.38 -4.94
CA GLU A 125 -7.10 -19.47 -4.04
C GLU A 125 -6.21 -19.01 -2.89
N MET A 126 -5.73 -17.77 -2.95
CA MET A 126 -4.80 -17.22 -1.96
C MET A 126 -5.47 -17.02 -0.61
N THR A 127 -4.90 -17.67 0.40
CA THR A 127 -5.33 -17.51 1.79
C THR A 127 -4.79 -16.21 2.37
N GLN A 128 -5.46 -15.69 3.41
CA GLN A 128 -4.96 -14.54 4.16
C GLN A 128 -3.57 -14.79 4.76
N THR A 129 -3.25 -16.04 5.11
CA THR A 129 -1.93 -16.44 5.63
C THR A 129 -0.83 -16.30 4.58
N GLU A 130 -1.07 -16.78 3.35
CA GLU A 130 -0.11 -16.66 2.25
C GLU A 130 0.09 -15.20 1.84
N LEU A 131 -1.01 -14.43 1.81
CA LEU A 131 -0.95 -13.00 1.52
C LEU A 131 -0.14 -12.25 2.59
N LEU A 132 -0.38 -12.55 3.87
CA LEU A 132 0.36 -11.96 4.99
C LEU A 132 1.84 -12.37 4.97
N TYR A 133 2.16 -13.59 4.52
CA TYR A 133 3.54 -14.03 4.35
C TYR A 133 4.25 -13.18 3.28
N GLY A 134 3.66 -13.06 2.07
CA GLY A 134 4.24 -12.26 0.99
C GLY A 134 4.36 -10.78 1.37
N LEU A 135 3.35 -10.22 2.02
CA LEU A 135 3.40 -8.86 2.55
C LEU A 135 4.57 -8.69 3.54
N ASN A 136 4.74 -9.62 4.48
CA ASN A 136 5.81 -9.53 5.47
C ASN A 136 7.21 -9.66 4.87
N GLN A 137 7.38 -10.38 3.75
CA GLN A 137 8.63 -10.36 3.00
C GLN A 137 8.87 -8.97 2.39
N TRP A 138 7.85 -8.40 1.73
CA TRP A 138 7.94 -7.04 1.17
C TRP A 138 8.25 -5.99 2.23
N LEU A 139 7.61 -6.06 3.40
CA LEU A 139 7.84 -5.13 4.51
C LEU A 139 9.30 -5.17 4.97
N GLN A 140 9.87 -6.36 5.13
CA GLN A 140 11.27 -6.51 5.55
C GLN A 140 12.24 -5.90 4.54
N ASP A 141 12.08 -6.21 3.25
CA ASP A 141 12.93 -5.68 2.18
C ASP A 141 12.84 -4.15 2.06
N ASN A 142 11.73 -3.56 2.55
CA ASN A 142 11.45 -2.14 2.52
C ASN A 142 11.59 -1.44 3.88
N ARG A 143 12.25 -2.06 4.86
CA ARG A 143 12.54 -1.48 6.20
C ARG A 143 11.30 -1.14 7.04
N PHE A 144 10.22 -1.87 6.84
CA PHE A 144 9.07 -1.88 7.74
C PHE A 144 9.14 -3.11 8.65
N PRO A 145 8.62 -3.03 9.89
CA PRO A 145 8.50 -4.22 10.73
C PRO A 145 7.50 -5.21 10.15
N LYS A 146 7.65 -6.47 10.54
CA LYS A 146 6.61 -7.48 10.30
C LYS A 146 5.35 -7.17 11.11
N THR A 147 4.23 -7.69 10.61
CA THR A 147 2.90 -7.51 11.19
C THR A 147 2.12 -8.82 11.14
N ASP A 148 1.17 -9.00 12.06
CA ASP A 148 0.17 -10.07 12.06
C ASP A 148 -1.13 -9.65 11.37
N GLN A 149 -1.28 -8.36 11.03
CA GLN A 149 -2.44 -7.77 10.36
C GLN A 149 -2.05 -7.10 9.04
N ILE A 150 -2.99 -7.07 8.09
CA ILE A 150 -2.85 -6.32 6.85
C ILE A 150 -3.48 -4.94 7.06
N TYR A 151 -2.66 -3.90 7.10
CA TYR A 151 -3.11 -2.52 7.17
C TYR A 151 -3.32 -1.94 5.77
N LEU A 152 -4.32 -1.07 5.62
CA LEU A 152 -4.62 -0.44 4.34
C LEU A 152 -3.41 0.38 3.84
N LEU A 153 -2.67 1.05 4.74
CA LEU A 153 -1.49 1.81 4.35
C LEU A 153 -0.38 0.89 3.82
N HIS A 154 -0.15 -0.29 4.41
CA HIS A 154 0.78 -1.27 3.81
C HIS A 154 0.38 -1.61 2.36
N SER A 155 -0.91 -1.80 2.09
CA SER A 155 -1.39 -2.07 0.74
C SER A 155 -1.03 -0.95 -0.24
N GLN A 156 -1.25 0.32 0.14
CA GLN A 156 -0.92 1.47 -0.70
C GLN A 156 0.59 1.62 -0.92
N LEU A 157 1.40 1.29 0.09
CA LEU A 157 2.86 1.34 -0.03
C LEU A 157 3.41 0.26 -0.98
N VAL A 158 2.80 -0.94 -1.00
CA VAL A 158 3.08 -1.97 -2.00
C VAL A 158 2.67 -1.49 -3.40
N SER A 159 1.45 -0.96 -3.54
CA SER A 159 0.95 -0.42 -4.80
C SER A 159 1.83 0.69 -5.36
N THR A 160 2.42 1.51 -4.49
CA THR A 160 3.40 2.54 -4.87
C THR A 160 4.58 1.96 -5.63
N GLU A 161 5.17 0.87 -5.13
CA GLU A 161 6.33 0.25 -5.78
C GLU A 161 5.93 -0.40 -7.11
N ARG A 162 4.76 -1.04 -7.15
CA ARG A 162 4.23 -1.64 -8.37
C ARG A 162 3.91 -0.58 -9.43
N LEU A 163 3.33 0.57 -9.06
CA LEU A 163 3.11 1.72 -9.96
C LEU A 163 4.43 2.26 -10.51
N ALA A 164 5.45 2.38 -9.66
CA ALA A 164 6.75 2.90 -10.04
C ALA A 164 7.50 2.00 -11.04
N LYS A 165 7.28 0.67 -10.98
CA LYS A 165 7.87 -0.30 -11.92
C LYS A 165 7.11 -0.40 -13.26
N GLN A 166 5.87 0.07 -13.32
CA GLN A 166 5.15 0.15 -14.59
C GLN A 166 5.77 1.26 -15.45
N THR A 167 5.89 1.03 -16.75
CA THR A 167 6.34 2.06 -17.70
C THR A 167 5.24 3.13 -17.90
N PRO A 168 5.58 4.44 -18.02
CA PRO A 168 4.72 5.54 -18.46
C PRO A 168 3.69 5.18 -19.53
#